data_AF-A0A9D5IMM9-F1
#
_entry.id   AF-A0A9D5IMM9-F1
#
_cell.length_a   1.000
_cell.length_b   1.000
_cell.length_c   1.000
_cell.angle_alpha   90.00
_cell.angle_beta   90.00
_cell.angle_gamma   90.00
#
_symmetry.space_group_name_H-M   'P 1'
#
loop_
_entity.id
_entity.type
_entity.pdbx_description
1 polymer ?
#
loop_
_entity_poly.entity_id
_entity_poly.type
_entity_poly.pdbx_seq_one_letter_code
_entity_poly.pdbx_strand_id
1 'polypeptide(L)' 'NPQMDALVERTKKETDLKLRTELLTKALTLQNEDVAHIPLHNQVIPWAMKKNIDVVHRADNRLDWRLIKVN' A
#
# COMPACT_ATOMS: atom_id res chain seq x y z
N ASN A 1 18.06 -11.65 -1.23
CA ASN A 1 19.15 -10.77 -0.75
C ASN A 1 19.14 -10.88 0.78
N PRO A 2 20.15 -11.52 1.41
CA PRO A 2 20.13 -11.76 2.86
C PRO A 2 20.00 -10.50 3.73
N GLN A 3 20.49 -9.35 3.24
CA GLN A 3 20.35 -8.07 3.93
C GLN A 3 18.90 -7.57 3.88
N MET A 4 18.22 -7.75 2.74
CA MET A 4 16.78 -7.47 2.61
C MET A 4 15.97 -8.31 3.61
N ASP A 5 16.24 -9.62 3.66
CA ASP A 5 15.52 -10.54 4.53
C ASP A 5 15.70 -10.16 6.02
N ALA A 6 16.91 -9.76 6.41
CA ALA A 6 17.20 -9.26 7.76
C ALA A 6 16.46 -7.96 8.09
N LEU A 7 16.36 -7.01 7.13
CA LEU A 7 15.61 -5.77 7.31
C LEU A 7 14.11 -6.02 7.47
N VAL A 8 13.54 -6.95 6.68
CA VAL A 8 12.13 -7.34 6.79
C VAL A 8 11.83 -7.97 8.15
N GLU A 9 12.65 -8.92 8.59
CA GLU A 9 12.45 -9.60 9.88
C GLU A 9 12.61 -8.66 11.08
N ARG A 10 13.55 -7.70 11.03
CA ARG A 10 13.70 -6.69 12.07
C ARG A 10 12.50 -5.74 12.10
N THR A 11 12.08 -5.24 10.95
CA THR A 11 10.94 -4.33 10.82
C THR A 11 9.65 -4.93 11.37
N LYS A 12 9.45 -6.25 11.19
CA LYS A 12 8.29 -6.99 11.70
C LYS A 12 8.17 -6.98 13.23
N LYS A 13 9.30 -6.88 13.94
CA LYS A 13 9.38 -6.95 15.41
C LYS A 13 9.56 -5.58 16.07
N GLU A 14 9.80 -4.53 15.27
CA GLU A 14 10.04 -3.17 15.77
C GLU A 14 8.74 -2.49 16.23
N THR A 15 8.76 -1.96 17.44
CA THR A 15 7.60 -1.29 18.06
C THR A 15 7.73 0.22 18.03
N ASP A 16 8.95 0.77 17.98
CA ASP A 16 9.16 2.20 17.82
C ASP A 16 8.81 2.63 16.38
N LEU A 17 7.87 3.56 16.25
CA LEU A 17 7.35 4.00 14.95
C LEU A 17 8.44 4.67 14.11
N LYS A 18 9.29 5.49 14.72
CA LYS A 18 10.33 6.24 14.00
C LYS A 18 11.37 5.28 13.45
N LEU A 19 11.87 4.37 14.29
CA LEU A 19 12.84 3.37 13.91
C LEU A 19 12.28 2.40 12.86
N ARG A 20 11.00 2.00 12.99
CA ARG A 20 10.33 1.16 11.99
C ARG A 20 10.26 1.86 10.62
N THR A 21 9.93 3.14 10.58
CA THR A 21 9.91 3.92 9.34
C THR A 21 11.30 4.03 8.71
N GLU A 22 12.35 4.23 9.52
CA GLU A 22 13.73 4.26 9.02
C GLU A 22 14.16 2.91 8.43
N LEU A 23 13.81 1.80 9.07
CA LEU A 23 14.09 0.44 8.58
C LEU A 23 13.36 0.16 7.26
N LEU A 24 12.07 0.52 7.16
CA LEU A 24 11.29 0.40 5.93
C LEU A 24 11.91 1.22 4.80
N THR A 25 12.34 2.45 5.08
CA THR A 25 12.97 3.32 4.09
C THR A 25 14.26 2.71 3.55
N LYS A 26 15.10 2.13 4.43
CA LYS A 26 16.32 1.42 4.04
C LYS A 26 16.01 0.19 3.17
N ALA A 27 15.02 -0.60 3.54
CA ALA A 27 14.59 -1.76 2.76
C ALA A 27 14.10 -1.35 1.36
N LEU A 28 13.28 -0.30 1.24
CA LEU A 28 12.80 0.20 -0.05
C LEU A 28 13.94 0.76 -0.91
N THR A 29 14.94 1.41 -0.30
CA THR A 29 16.12 1.91 -1.01
C THR A 29 16.93 0.76 -1.60
N LEU A 30 17.24 -0.26 -0.79
CA LEU A 30 17.95 -1.46 -1.25
C LEU A 30 17.18 -2.19 -2.37
N GLN A 31 15.86 -2.26 -2.26
CA GLN A 31 15.00 -2.87 -3.27
C GLN A 31 15.09 -2.15 -4.63
N ASN A 32 15.23 -0.81 -4.60
CA ASN A 32 15.40 0.00 -5.79
C ASN A 32 16.82 -0.13 -6.38
N GLU A 33 17.85 -0.20 -5.53
CA GLU A 33 19.24 -0.42 -5.95
C GLU A 33 19.43 -1.78 -6.62
N ASP A 34 18.78 -2.83 -6.10
CA ASP A 34 18.78 -4.18 -6.69
C ASP A 34 17.86 -4.30 -7.93
N VAL A 35 17.11 -3.25 -8.27
CA VAL A 35 16.10 -3.24 -9.36
C VAL A 35 15.18 -4.46 -9.27
N ALA A 36 14.70 -4.78 -8.05
CA ALA A 36 13.91 -6.00 -7.83
C ALA A 36 12.55 -5.98 -8.55
N HIS A 37 12.01 -4.79 -8.85
CA HIS A 37 10.86 -4.60 -9.72
C HIS A 37 10.92 -3.25 -10.44
N ILE A 38 10.26 -3.16 -11.59
CA ILE A 38 10.13 -1.92 -12.38
C ILE A 38 8.66 -1.48 -12.30
N PRO A 39 8.34 -0.38 -11.61
CA PRO A 39 6.98 0.13 -11.55
C PRO A 39 6.57 0.68 -12.93
N LEU A 40 5.44 0.20 -13.46
CA LEU A 40 4.92 0.68 -14.75
C LEU A 40 4.02 1.91 -14.56
N HIS A 41 3.05 1.81 -13.67
CA HIS A 41 2.11 2.88 -13.34
C HIS A 41 1.40 2.59 -12.01
N ASN A 42 0.85 3.65 -11.41
CA ASN A 42 -0.10 3.50 -10.31
C ASN A 42 -1.50 3.28 -10.91
N GLN A 43 -2.09 2.13 -10.64
CA GLN A 43 -3.40 1.79 -11.20
C GLN A 43 -4.49 2.72 -10.64
N VAL A 44 -5.11 3.50 -11.51
CA VAL A 44 -6.33 4.24 -11.21
C VAL A 44 -7.50 3.33 -11.55
N ILE A 45 -8.42 3.12 -10.60
CA ILE A 45 -9.52 2.17 -10.75
C ILE A 45 -10.83 2.95 -10.80
N PRO A 46 -11.33 3.31 -12.00
CA PRO A 46 -12.55 4.10 -12.12
C PRO A 46 -13.76 3.24 -11.81
N TRP A 47 -14.65 3.77 -10.98
CA TRP A 47 -15.97 3.20 -10.73
C TRP A 47 -17.05 4.12 -11.30
N ALA A 48 -18.15 3.52 -11.75
CA ALA A 48 -19.32 4.25 -12.23
C ALA A 48 -20.56 3.77 -11.48
N MET A 49 -21.42 4.72 -11.12
CA MET A 49 -22.63 4.49 -10.32
C MET A 49 -23.81 5.17 -11.00
N LYS A 50 -25.03 4.74 -10.67
CA LYS A 50 -26.22 5.51 -11.03
C LYS A 50 -26.20 6.86 -10.29
N LYS A 51 -26.83 7.88 -10.88
CA LYS A 51 -26.87 9.25 -10.34
C LYS A 51 -27.41 9.34 -8.90
N ASN A 52 -28.23 8.38 -8.47
CA ASN A 52 -28.85 8.34 -7.16
C ASN A 52 -28.12 7.42 -6.15
N ILE A 53 -26.91 6.97 -6.47
CA ILE A 53 -26.12 6.07 -5.63
C ILE A 53 -24.78 6.73 -5.33
N ASP A 54 -24.52 7.00 -4.05
CA ASP A 54 -23.22 7.45 -3.58
C ASP A 54 -22.45 6.28 -2.96
N VAL A 55 -21.17 6.13 -3.33
CA VAL A 55 -20.27 5.10 -2.81
C VAL A 55 -18.88 5.69 -2.58
N VAL A 56 -18.26 5.35 -1.46
CA VAL A 56 -16.87 5.73 -1.16
C VAL A 56 -15.90 4.84 -1.95
N HIS A 57 -15.09 5.45 -2.82
CA HIS A 57 -14.00 4.73 -3.51
C HIS A 57 -12.83 4.50 -2.55
N ARG A 58 -12.59 3.23 -2.18
CA ARG A 58 -11.53 2.86 -1.24
C ARG A 58 -10.21 2.58 -1.96
N ALA A 59 -9.10 2.88 -1.28
CA ALA A 59 -7.76 2.62 -1.81
C ALA A 59 -7.45 1.12 -2.03
N ASP A 60 -8.19 0.23 -1.38
CA ASP A 60 -8.06 -1.23 -1.55
C ASP A 60 -8.97 -1.80 -2.66
N ASN A 61 -9.65 -0.94 -3.43
CA ASN A 61 -10.57 -1.32 -4.51
C ASN A 61 -11.65 -2.33 -4.08
N ARG A 62 -12.11 -2.25 -2.83
CA ARG A 62 -13.19 -3.10 -2.30
C ARG A 62 -14.47 -2.33 -2.10
N LEU A 63 -15.57 -2.93 -2.52
CA LEU A 63 -16.90 -2.39 -2.24
C LEU A 63 -17.27 -2.69 -0.79
N ASP A 64 -17.51 -1.64 -0.01
CA ASP A 64 -18.09 -1.75 1.32
C ASP A 64 -19.56 -1.32 1.25
N TRP A 65 -20.46 -2.30 1.33
CA TRP A 65 -21.90 -2.06 1.19
C TRP A 65 -22.47 -1.13 2.27
N ARG A 66 -21.80 -1.04 3.43
CA ARG A 66 -22.20 -0.16 4.54
C ARG A 66 -21.97 1.31 4.25
N LEU A 67 -21.09 1.61 3.29
CA LEU A 67 -20.74 2.96 2.87
C LEU A 67 -21.58 3.43 1.66
N ILE A 68 -22.51 2.61 1.18
CA ILE A 68 -23.39 2.95 0.07
C ILE A 68 -24.58 3.75 0.59
N LYS A 69 -24.88 4.87 -0.06
CA LYS A 69 -26.10 5.66 0.17
C LYS A 69 -26.95 5.67 -1.09
N VAL A 70 -28.26 5.56 -0.92
CA VAL A 70 -29.25 5.73 -1.98
C VAL A 70 -29.97 7.03 -1.71
N ASN A 71 -29.93 7.94 -2.69
CA ASN A 71 -30.56 9.26 -2.67
C ASN A 71 -31.94 9.22 -3.34
#